data_AF-A0A8J6TNL4-F1
#
_entry.id   AF-A0A8J6TNL4-F1
#
_cell.length_a   1.000
_cell.length_b   1.000
_cell.length_c   1.000
_cell.angle_alpha   90.00
_cell.angle_beta   90.00
_cell.angle_gamma   90.00
#
_symmetry.space_group_name_H-M   'P 1'
#
loop_
_entity.id
_entity.type
_entity.pdbx_description
1 polymer ?
#
loop_
_entity_poly.entity_id
_entity_poly.type
_entity_poly.pdbx_seq_one_letter_code
_entity_poly.pdbx_strand_id
1 'polypeptide(L)'
;MTSAAAAQAAWFAAQIQSTYPKVWPETVRALMVHSAEWTDALKKQFLPSQHTKTNRERLLRICGYGVPDLERALYSAANSLTLIAQAELQPYDKNEKGRPITKEMHFYDLPWPKDVLLDLPLDTPVQMRVTLSYFIEPGPGEIGWKDRYRYASHALRFKVNSPGESKGDFLKRVNKAAREEDEGHPGTPSDSEHWFFGPFARNKGSIHSDIWEGSAAELANSHFMAVYPLVGWWRERYHLGRWNRRTRYAFVVSISTPEEQVDIYTPVANQVGITVPIAVET
;
A
#
# COMPACT_ATOMS: atom_id res chain seq x y z
N MET A 1 4.48 -26.60 -12.26
CA MET A 1 5.42 -26.70 -11.12
C MET A 1 5.34 -25.41 -10.30
N THR A 2 4.59 -25.43 -9.21
CA THR A 2 4.46 -24.28 -8.28
C THR A 2 4.71 -24.67 -6.83
N SER A 3 4.90 -25.97 -6.54
CA SER A 3 5.07 -26.49 -5.16
C SER A 3 6.35 -26.00 -4.49
N ALA A 4 7.48 -25.92 -5.21
CA ALA A 4 8.73 -25.39 -4.66
C ALA A 4 8.63 -23.88 -4.33
N ALA A 5 7.99 -23.10 -5.21
CA ALA A 5 7.73 -21.68 -4.97
C ALA A 5 6.80 -21.46 -3.76
N ALA A 6 5.77 -22.31 -3.60
CA ALA A 6 4.89 -22.27 -2.44
C ALA A 6 5.65 -22.61 -1.13
N ALA A 7 6.53 -23.62 -1.16
CA ALA A 7 7.37 -23.97 -0.01
C ALA A 7 8.31 -22.82 0.37
N GLN A 8 8.95 -22.16 -0.61
CA GLN A 8 9.80 -21.00 -0.37
C GLN A 8 9.02 -19.82 0.20
N ALA A 9 7.82 -19.54 -0.32
CA ALA A 9 6.95 -18.50 0.22
C ALA A 9 6.50 -18.79 1.66
N ALA A 10 6.18 -20.06 1.97
CA ALA A 10 5.82 -20.47 3.32
C ALA A 10 7.00 -20.34 4.30
N TRP A 11 8.20 -20.76 3.89
CA TRP A 11 9.42 -20.55 4.66
C TRP A 11 9.67 -19.06 4.92
N PHE A 12 9.56 -18.21 3.90
CA PHE A 12 9.73 -16.77 4.02
C PHE A 12 8.74 -16.16 5.02
N ALA A 13 7.45 -16.49 4.91
CA ALA A 13 6.42 -16.05 5.83
C ALA A 13 6.73 -16.49 7.28
N ALA A 14 7.22 -17.72 7.46
CA ALA A 14 7.63 -18.24 8.76
C ALA A 14 8.84 -17.49 9.34
N GLN A 15 9.81 -17.07 8.52
CA GLN A 15 10.93 -16.23 8.97
C GLN A 15 10.43 -14.88 9.49
N ILE A 16 9.54 -14.19 8.77
CA ILE A 16 8.94 -12.93 9.25
C ILE A 16 8.19 -13.15 10.57
N GLN A 17 7.33 -14.17 10.64
CA GLN A 17 6.57 -14.44 11.87
C GLN A 17 7.48 -14.84 13.03
N SER A 18 8.59 -15.53 12.78
CA SER A 18 9.56 -15.90 13.80
C SER A 18 10.30 -14.68 14.35
N THR A 19 10.72 -13.76 13.49
CA THR A 19 11.41 -12.52 13.90
C THR A 19 10.46 -11.54 14.57
N TYR A 20 9.21 -11.46 14.09
CA TYR A 20 8.18 -10.57 14.62
C TYR A 20 6.92 -11.34 15.06
N PRO A 21 6.94 -12.09 16.18
CA PRO A 21 5.85 -12.99 16.58
C PRO A 21 4.47 -12.36 16.76
N LYS A 22 4.41 -11.04 16.96
CA LYS A 22 3.17 -10.29 17.23
C LYS A 22 2.56 -9.65 15.98
N VAL A 23 3.20 -9.71 14.80
CA VAL A 23 2.61 -9.14 13.59
C VAL A 23 1.46 -10.01 13.09
N TRP A 24 0.47 -9.36 12.48
CA TRP A 24 -0.69 -10.00 11.90
C TRP A 24 -0.36 -10.63 10.55
N PRO A 25 -1.15 -11.63 10.10
CA PRO A 25 -0.98 -12.24 8.78
C PRO A 25 -1.07 -11.23 7.62
N GLU A 26 -1.86 -10.17 7.76
CA GLU A 26 -1.94 -9.06 6.82
C GLU A 26 -0.57 -8.38 6.64
N THR A 27 0.15 -8.18 7.74
CA THR A 27 1.47 -7.55 7.80
C THR A 27 2.53 -8.46 7.23
N VAL A 28 2.52 -9.75 7.56
CA VAL A 28 3.43 -10.74 6.94
C VAL A 28 3.28 -10.71 5.42
N ARG A 29 2.03 -10.79 4.93
CA ARG A 29 1.74 -10.73 3.50
C ARG A 29 2.13 -9.38 2.88
N ALA A 30 1.96 -8.28 3.61
CA ALA A 30 2.39 -6.95 3.17
C ALA A 30 3.90 -6.90 3.00
N LEU A 31 4.69 -7.33 3.99
CA LEU A 31 6.15 -7.30 3.96
C LEU A 31 6.74 -8.18 2.85
N MET A 32 6.16 -9.37 2.63
CA MET A 32 6.53 -10.23 1.50
C MET A 32 6.35 -9.51 0.16
N VAL A 33 5.21 -8.85 -0.05
CA VAL A 33 4.96 -8.12 -1.31
C VAL A 33 5.77 -6.84 -1.40
N HIS A 34 5.94 -6.14 -0.28
CA HIS A 34 6.62 -4.87 -0.20
C HIS A 34 8.10 -5.01 -0.56
N SER A 35 8.75 -6.06 -0.06
CA SER A 35 10.14 -6.40 -0.36
C SER A 35 10.36 -6.97 -1.77
N ALA A 36 9.28 -7.30 -2.51
CA ALA A 36 9.41 -7.99 -3.78
C ALA A 36 9.82 -7.07 -4.93
N GLU A 37 10.73 -7.58 -5.77
CA GLU A 37 11.21 -6.88 -6.96
C GLU A 37 11.20 -7.77 -8.19
N TRP A 38 10.97 -7.14 -9.35
CA TRP A 38 11.13 -7.82 -10.63
C TRP A 38 12.61 -7.96 -10.96
N THR A 39 13.08 -9.19 -11.07
CA THR A 39 14.45 -9.49 -11.49
C THR A 39 14.67 -9.05 -12.94
N ASP A 40 15.93 -8.79 -13.31
CA ASP A 40 16.28 -8.42 -14.69
C ASP A 40 15.91 -9.50 -15.70
N ALA A 41 15.93 -10.77 -15.30
CA ALA A 41 15.47 -11.87 -16.14
C ALA A 41 13.97 -11.73 -16.47
N LEU A 42 13.13 -11.44 -15.46
CA LEU A 42 11.69 -11.22 -15.66
C LEU A 42 11.43 -9.98 -16.53
N LYS A 43 12.15 -8.89 -16.25
CA LYS A 43 12.04 -7.66 -17.04
C LYS A 43 12.40 -7.92 -18.50
N LYS A 44 13.57 -8.52 -18.78
CA LYS A 44 14.04 -8.84 -20.15
C LYS A 44 13.09 -9.77 -20.90
N GLN A 45 12.48 -10.73 -20.20
CA GLN A 45 11.61 -11.72 -20.83
C GLN A 45 10.23 -11.17 -21.19
N PHE A 46 9.68 -10.27 -20.36
CA PHE A 46 8.26 -9.89 -20.44
C PHE A 46 8.00 -8.40 -20.68
N LEU A 47 9.01 -7.54 -20.52
CA LEU A 47 8.91 -6.11 -20.75
C LEU A 47 9.67 -5.70 -22.04
N PRO A 48 9.01 -5.04 -23.01
CA PRO A 48 9.64 -4.62 -24.29
C PRO A 48 10.32 -3.26 -24.18
N SER A 49 11.54 -3.02 -24.69
CA SER A 49 12.41 -1.84 -24.43
C SER A 49 11.77 -0.47 -24.08
N GLN A 50 10.65 -0.09 -24.70
CA GLN A 50 9.77 0.98 -24.19
C GLN A 50 8.56 0.39 -23.45
N HIS A 51 8.53 0.55 -22.13
CA HIS A 51 7.47 -0.02 -21.30
C HIS A 51 6.35 0.98 -21.03
N THR A 52 5.12 0.63 -21.41
CA THR A 52 3.91 1.34 -21.01
C THR A 52 3.35 0.77 -19.71
N LYS A 53 2.42 1.48 -19.06
CA LYS A 53 1.70 0.95 -17.89
C LYS A 53 0.97 -0.37 -18.18
N THR A 54 0.47 -0.54 -19.40
CA THR A 54 -0.16 -1.79 -19.85
C THR A 54 0.84 -2.96 -19.86
N ASN A 55 2.09 -2.73 -20.28
CA ASN A 55 3.14 -3.76 -20.25
C ASN A 55 3.48 -4.14 -18.79
N ARG A 56 3.55 -3.15 -17.90
CA ARG A 56 3.76 -3.38 -16.46
C ARG A 56 2.61 -4.15 -15.82
N GLU A 57 1.37 -3.81 -16.15
CA GLU A 57 0.18 -4.56 -15.70
C GLU A 57 0.24 -6.03 -16.17
N ARG A 58 0.64 -6.27 -17.42
CA ARG A 58 0.80 -7.62 -17.94
C ARG A 58 1.83 -8.41 -17.14
N LEU A 59 2.99 -7.82 -16.84
CA LEU A 59 4.00 -8.47 -16.02
C LEU A 59 3.50 -8.75 -14.59
N LEU A 60 2.80 -7.80 -13.97
CA LEU A 60 2.17 -7.98 -12.66
C LEU A 60 1.20 -9.18 -12.65
N ARG A 61 0.48 -9.43 -13.75
CA ARG A 61 -0.43 -10.59 -13.87
C ARG A 61 0.30 -11.92 -14.04
N ILE A 62 1.52 -11.93 -14.57
CA ILE A 62 2.31 -13.14 -14.81
C ILE A 62 3.11 -13.51 -13.55
N CYS A 63 3.79 -12.52 -12.95
CA CYS A 63 4.81 -12.74 -11.92
C CYS A 63 4.43 -12.17 -10.55
N GLY A 64 3.28 -11.52 -10.43
CA GLY A 64 2.97 -10.73 -9.24
C GLY A 64 3.95 -9.56 -9.08
N TYR A 65 4.21 -9.17 -7.84
CA TYR A 65 5.12 -8.07 -7.51
C TYR A 65 6.61 -8.44 -7.63
N GLY A 66 6.92 -9.70 -7.99
CA GLY A 66 8.28 -10.18 -8.19
C GLY A 66 8.75 -11.18 -7.15
N VAL A 67 10.06 -11.23 -6.93
CA VAL A 67 10.71 -12.12 -5.99
C VAL A 67 10.93 -11.36 -4.67
N PRO A 68 10.38 -11.84 -3.54
CA PRO A 68 10.54 -11.20 -2.24
C PRO A 68 11.98 -11.36 -1.71
N ASP A 69 12.44 -10.34 -0.98
CA ASP A 69 13.77 -10.29 -0.37
C ASP A 69 13.65 -10.26 1.15
N LEU A 70 14.29 -11.23 1.82
CA LEU A 70 14.08 -11.43 3.26
C LEU A 70 14.76 -10.35 4.10
N GLU A 71 15.92 -9.87 3.67
CA GLU A 71 16.65 -8.82 4.37
C GLU A 71 15.86 -7.51 4.34
N ARG A 72 15.34 -7.13 3.17
CA ARG A 72 14.47 -5.96 2.99
C ARG A 72 13.13 -6.09 3.71
N ALA A 73 12.62 -7.31 3.86
CA ALA A 73 11.37 -7.54 4.59
C ALA A 73 11.55 -7.46 6.12
N LEU A 74 12.73 -7.82 6.62
CA LEU A 74 13.02 -7.86 8.05
C LEU A 74 13.65 -6.58 8.57
N TYR A 75 14.48 -5.90 7.77
CA TYR A 75 15.32 -4.81 8.21
C TYR A 75 15.16 -3.59 7.30
N SER A 76 15.23 -2.41 7.92
CA SER A 76 15.37 -1.13 7.23
C SER A 76 16.86 -0.79 7.15
N ALA A 77 17.37 -0.55 5.95
CA ALA A 77 18.73 -0.06 5.75
C ALA A 77 18.83 1.43 6.15
N ALA A 78 20.03 1.97 6.39
CA ALA A 78 20.18 3.39 6.78
C ALA A 78 19.60 4.36 5.72
N ASN A 79 19.71 4.00 4.44
CA ASN A 79 19.15 4.72 3.29
C ASN A 79 17.70 4.30 2.95
N SER A 80 17.03 3.54 3.83
CA SER A 80 15.64 3.12 3.64
C SER A 80 14.86 3.13 4.95
N LEU A 81 13.83 3.97 5.02
CA LEU A 81 12.92 4.01 6.14
C LEU A 81 11.66 3.21 5.80
N THR A 82 11.29 2.24 6.65
CA THR A 82 9.99 1.53 6.52
C THR A 82 9.10 1.80 7.74
N LEU A 83 7.91 2.33 7.49
CA LEU A 83 6.85 2.53 8.48
C LEU A 83 5.76 1.46 8.30
N ILE A 84 5.36 0.82 9.41
CA ILE A 84 4.35 -0.24 9.43
C ILE A 84 3.23 0.16 10.38
N ALA A 85 2.00 0.20 9.88
CA ALA A 85 0.79 0.38 10.68
C ALA A 85 -0.11 -0.86 10.60
N GLN A 86 -0.57 -1.32 11.77
CA GLN A 86 -1.61 -2.35 11.91
C GLN A 86 -2.82 -1.70 12.57
N ALA A 87 -3.96 -1.68 11.88
CA ALA A 87 -5.14 -1.01 12.38
C ALA A 87 -6.44 -1.77 12.08
N GLU A 88 -7.45 -1.51 12.90
CA GLU A 88 -8.81 -1.98 12.67
C GLU A 88 -9.71 -0.81 12.30
N LEU A 89 -10.53 -0.93 11.25
CA LEU A 89 -11.54 0.06 10.86
C LEU A 89 -12.92 -0.58 10.70
N GLN A 90 -13.98 0.19 10.93
CA GLN A 90 -15.35 -0.17 10.58
C GLN A 90 -15.72 0.52 9.26
N PRO A 91 -15.81 -0.22 8.14
CA PRO A 91 -15.95 0.40 6.82
C PRO A 91 -17.32 1.03 6.59
N TYR A 92 -18.38 0.49 7.22
CA TYR A 92 -19.76 0.88 6.95
C TYR A 92 -20.59 1.09 8.22
N ASP A 93 -21.68 1.84 8.08
CA ASP A 93 -22.73 1.98 9.09
C ASP A 93 -24.10 2.12 8.40
N LYS A 94 -25.16 2.29 9.18
CA LYS A 94 -26.44 2.79 8.71
C LYS A 94 -26.65 4.22 9.18
N ASN A 95 -27.19 5.06 8.31
CA ASN A 95 -27.68 6.35 8.73
C ASN A 95 -29.01 6.21 9.51
N GLU A 96 -29.50 7.32 10.06
CA GLU A 96 -30.77 7.38 10.81
C GLU A 96 -31.99 6.86 10.01
N LYS A 97 -31.92 6.91 8.68
CA LYS A 97 -32.96 6.42 7.76
C LYS A 97 -32.76 4.94 7.37
N GLY A 98 -31.84 4.23 8.02
CA GLY A 98 -31.53 2.83 7.77
C GLY A 98 -30.78 2.55 6.45
N ARG A 99 -30.34 3.59 5.72
CA ARG A 99 -29.59 3.44 4.47
C ARG A 99 -28.12 3.14 4.79
N PRO A 100 -27.49 2.20 4.06
CA PRO A 100 -26.10 1.87 4.29
C PRO A 100 -25.19 3.01 3.82
N ILE A 101 -24.21 3.37 4.64
CA ILE A 101 -23.23 4.43 4.39
C ILE A 101 -21.81 3.91 4.64
N THR A 102 -20.81 4.55 4.05
CA THR A 102 -19.42 4.41 4.50
C THR A 102 -19.24 5.15 5.83
N LYS A 103 -18.34 4.65 6.69
CA LYS A 103 -18.17 5.15 8.05
C LYS A 103 -16.76 5.66 8.30
N GLU A 104 -15.81 4.77 8.57
CA GLU A 104 -14.46 5.15 8.99
C GLU A 104 -13.51 5.21 7.80
N MET A 105 -12.63 6.20 7.82
CA MET A 105 -11.40 6.26 7.03
C MET A 105 -10.25 6.57 7.98
N HIS A 106 -9.07 6.04 7.71
CA HIS A 106 -7.88 6.34 8.49
C HIS A 106 -7.00 7.33 7.74
N PHE A 107 -6.53 8.34 8.46
CA PHE A 107 -5.63 9.37 7.95
C PHE A 107 -4.29 9.24 8.67
N TYR A 108 -3.21 9.33 7.91
CA TYR A 108 -1.84 9.23 8.37
C TYR A 108 -1.09 10.49 7.99
N ASP A 109 -0.40 11.05 8.97
CA ASP A 109 0.61 12.09 8.79
C ASP A 109 1.97 11.41 9.00
N LEU A 110 2.70 11.21 7.92
CA LEU A 110 3.93 10.44 7.96
C LEU A 110 5.08 11.33 8.43
N PRO A 111 5.87 10.88 9.41
CA PRO A 111 7.01 11.62 9.93
C PRO A 111 8.18 11.54 8.96
N TRP A 112 8.04 12.11 7.75
CA TRP A 112 9.13 12.18 6.78
C TRP A 112 10.25 13.09 7.31
N PRO A 113 11.53 12.70 7.11
CA PRO A 113 12.65 13.53 7.49
C PRO A 113 12.80 14.67 6.46
N LYS A 114 11.91 15.66 6.55
CA LYS A 114 11.77 16.71 5.53
C LYS A 114 13.07 17.46 5.31
N ASP A 115 13.79 17.80 6.38
CA ASP A 115 15.06 18.53 6.28
C ASP A 115 16.10 17.70 5.50
N VAL A 116 16.26 16.41 5.83
CA VAL A 116 17.19 15.51 5.12
C VAL A 116 16.79 15.32 3.65
N LEU A 117 15.49 15.21 3.36
CA LEU A 117 15.01 15.09 1.97
C LEU A 117 15.21 16.38 1.18
N LEU A 118 15.13 17.55 1.81
CA LEU A 118 15.32 18.85 1.16
C LEU A 118 16.80 19.20 0.98
N ASP A 119 17.69 18.63 1.79
CA ASP A 119 19.14 18.79 1.67
C ASP A 119 19.74 17.93 0.54
N LEU A 120 19.00 16.93 0.05
CA LEU A 120 19.40 16.16 -1.12
C LEU A 120 19.47 17.05 -2.37
N PRO A 121 20.35 16.73 -3.35
CA PRO A 121 20.35 17.41 -4.65
C PRO A 121 18.95 17.44 -5.28
N LEU A 122 18.58 18.57 -5.87
CA LEU A 122 17.24 18.82 -6.45
C LEU A 122 16.75 17.71 -7.39
N ASP A 123 17.67 17.13 -8.16
CA ASP A 123 17.37 16.10 -9.17
C ASP A 123 17.53 14.67 -8.65
N THR A 124 17.76 14.46 -7.35
CA THR A 124 17.92 13.11 -6.80
C THR A 124 16.60 12.35 -6.89
N PRO A 125 16.54 11.26 -7.68
CA PRO A 125 15.32 10.49 -7.83
C PRO A 125 15.11 9.68 -6.55
N VAL A 126 13.94 9.84 -5.94
CA VAL A 126 13.56 9.06 -4.76
C VAL A 126 12.38 8.16 -5.09
N GLN A 127 12.31 7.04 -4.39
CA GLN A 127 11.20 6.11 -4.53
C GLN A 127 10.49 5.97 -3.20
N MET A 128 9.15 5.95 -3.25
CA MET A 128 8.31 5.61 -2.12
C MET A 128 7.45 4.42 -2.51
N ARG A 129 7.56 3.33 -1.76
CA ARG A 129 6.70 2.16 -1.95
C ARG A 129 5.59 2.19 -0.92
N VAL A 130 4.37 1.90 -1.36
CA VAL A 130 3.20 1.80 -0.47
C VAL A 130 2.56 0.44 -0.69
N THR A 131 2.35 -0.31 0.39
CA THR A 131 1.64 -1.60 0.37
C THR A 131 0.52 -1.62 1.40
N LEU A 132 -0.71 -1.80 0.92
CA LEU A 132 -1.91 -2.02 1.72
C LEU A 132 -2.35 -3.49 1.58
N SER A 133 -2.51 -4.18 2.70
CA SER A 133 -2.88 -5.59 2.76
C SER A 133 -4.02 -5.80 3.75
N TYR A 134 -5.09 -6.44 3.31
CA TYR A 134 -6.25 -6.80 4.15
C TYR A 134 -6.89 -8.10 3.66
N PHE A 135 -7.61 -8.82 4.52
CA PHE A 135 -8.37 -10.00 4.11
C PHE A 135 -9.85 -9.67 3.94
N ILE A 136 -10.46 -10.26 2.91
CA ILE A 136 -11.88 -10.11 2.61
C ILE A 136 -12.64 -11.36 3.05
N GLU A 137 -13.89 -11.17 3.48
CA GLU A 137 -14.84 -12.27 3.62
C GLU A 137 -15.51 -12.47 2.25
N PRO A 138 -15.45 -13.67 1.65
CA PRO A 138 -16.06 -13.94 0.35
C PRO A 138 -17.59 -13.85 0.45
N GLY A 139 -18.21 -13.27 -0.59
CA GLY A 139 -19.65 -13.08 -0.65
C GLY A 139 -20.41 -14.40 -0.65
N PRO A 140 -21.49 -14.54 0.15
CA PRO A 140 -22.30 -15.75 0.17
C PRO A 140 -23.21 -15.81 -1.07
N GLY A 141 -22.88 -16.64 -2.08
CA GLY A 141 -23.73 -16.87 -3.26
C GLY A 141 -22.92 -17.26 -4.51
N GLU A 142 -23.57 -17.90 -5.48
CA GLU A 142 -22.94 -18.23 -6.77
C GLU A 142 -22.56 -16.97 -7.54
N ILE A 143 -21.48 -17.07 -8.32
CA ILE A 143 -20.93 -15.99 -9.15
C ILE A 143 -21.93 -15.66 -10.26
N GLY A 144 -22.88 -14.76 -9.98
CA GLY A 144 -23.76 -14.19 -10.99
C GLY A 144 -22.96 -13.30 -11.96
N TRP A 145 -23.05 -13.58 -13.26
CA TRP A 145 -22.33 -12.86 -14.32
C TRP A 145 -22.47 -11.33 -14.34
N LYS A 146 -23.49 -10.76 -13.67
CA LYS A 146 -23.76 -9.32 -13.69
C LYS A 146 -22.94 -8.50 -12.71
N ASP A 147 -22.34 -9.10 -11.67
CA ASP A 147 -21.86 -8.32 -10.52
C ASP A 147 -20.51 -8.78 -9.96
N ARG A 148 -19.47 -8.53 -10.76
CA ARG A 148 -18.07 -8.83 -10.46
C ARG A 148 -17.54 -8.09 -9.21
N TYR A 149 -18.21 -7.02 -8.79
CA TYR A 149 -17.89 -6.23 -7.58
C TYR A 149 -18.45 -6.82 -6.28
N ARG A 150 -19.30 -7.85 -6.34
CA ARG A 150 -20.05 -8.32 -5.15
C ARG A 150 -19.40 -9.48 -4.39
N TYR A 151 -18.18 -9.85 -4.75
CA TYR A 151 -17.46 -10.92 -4.04
C TYR A 151 -16.81 -10.43 -2.75
N ALA A 152 -16.20 -9.24 -2.73
CA ALA A 152 -15.48 -8.76 -1.56
C ALA A 152 -16.43 -8.18 -0.50
N SER A 153 -16.20 -8.52 0.77
CA SER A 153 -16.91 -7.92 1.92
C SER A 153 -16.77 -6.41 1.98
N HIS A 154 -15.56 -5.95 1.76
CA HIS A 154 -15.16 -4.57 1.70
C HIS A 154 -13.95 -4.46 0.77
N ALA A 155 -13.78 -3.30 0.16
CA ALA A 155 -12.57 -2.95 -0.56
C ALA A 155 -11.92 -1.78 0.15
N LEU A 156 -10.59 -1.81 0.32
CA LEU A 156 -9.83 -0.69 0.86
C LEU A 156 -8.98 -0.10 -0.26
N ARG A 157 -8.81 1.21 -0.22
CA ARG A 157 -7.94 1.96 -1.12
C ARG A 157 -7.06 2.88 -0.31
N PHE A 158 -5.95 3.27 -0.91
CA PHE A 158 -5.11 4.34 -0.38
C PHE A 158 -4.90 5.45 -1.41
N LYS A 159 -4.72 6.65 -0.88
CA LYS A 159 -4.29 7.83 -1.62
C LYS A 159 -3.19 8.53 -0.83
N VAL A 160 -2.34 9.22 -1.57
CA VAL A 160 -1.28 10.10 -1.06
C VAL A 160 -1.62 11.52 -1.52
N ASN A 161 -1.30 12.53 -0.73
CA ASN A 161 -1.50 13.90 -1.15
C ASN A 161 -0.58 14.26 -2.32
N SER A 162 -1.04 15.19 -3.16
CA SER A 162 -0.16 15.77 -4.17
C SER A 162 0.84 16.72 -3.50
N PRO A 163 2.03 16.95 -4.08
CA PRO A 163 3.02 17.87 -3.50
C PRO A 163 2.41 19.25 -3.23
N GLY A 164 2.47 19.72 -1.98
CA GLY A 164 1.93 21.03 -1.56
C GLY A 164 0.41 21.09 -1.36
N GLU A 165 -0.32 19.97 -1.53
CA GLU A 165 -1.76 19.90 -1.27
C GLU A 165 -2.05 20.07 0.24
N SER A 166 -3.01 20.95 0.57
CA SER A 166 -3.43 21.14 1.96
C SER A 166 -4.17 19.91 2.50
N LYS A 167 -4.12 19.68 3.82
CA LYS A 167 -4.87 18.59 4.47
C LYS A 167 -6.37 18.64 4.14
N GLY A 168 -6.96 19.84 4.12
CA GLY A 168 -8.39 20.01 3.85
C GLY A 168 -8.75 19.62 2.42
N ASP A 169 -7.93 20.00 1.45
CA ASP A 169 -8.18 19.70 0.04
C ASP A 169 -7.92 18.22 -0.28
N PHE A 170 -6.89 17.64 0.34
CA PHE A 170 -6.65 16.20 0.27
C PHE A 170 -7.85 15.39 0.76
N LEU A 171 -8.41 15.72 1.93
CA LEU A 171 -9.59 15.02 2.45
C LEU A 171 -10.82 15.19 1.55
N LYS A 172 -11.02 16.38 0.95
CA LYS A 172 -12.11 16.58 -0.02
C LYS A 172 -11.89 15.71 -1.27
N ARG A 173 -10.67 15.64 -1.77
CA ARG A 173 -10.30 14.82 -2.94
C ARG A 173 -10.51 13.33 -2.68
N VAL A 174 -10.10 12.83 -1.52
CA VAL A 174 -10.32 11.43 -1.11
C VAL A 174 -11.82 11.13 -1.00
N ASN A 175 -12.59 12.00 -0.34
CA ASN A 175 -14.05 11.82 -0.22
C ASN A 175 -14.76 11.84 -1.58
N LYS A 176 -14.32 12.69 -2.51
CA LYS A 176 -14.84 12.72 -3.88
C LYS A 176 -14.50 11.42 -4.62
N ALA A 177 -13.23 10.99 -4.57
CA ALA A 177 -12.78 9.75 -5.21
C ALA A 177 -13.52 8.51 -4.68
N ALA A 178 -13.77 8.44 -3.36
CA ALA A 178 -14.53 7.34 -2.77
C ALA A 178 -15.96 7.25 -3.33
N ARG A 179 -16.63 8.40 -3.56
CA ARG A 179 -17.98 8.44 -4.14
C ARG A 179 -17.98 8.06 -5.63
N GLU A 180 -17.05 8.62 -6.41
CA GLU A 180 -16.98 8.35 -7.85
C GLU A 180 -16.62 6.89 -8.16
N GLU A 181 -15.64 6.31 -7.44
CA GLU A 181 -15.28 4.90 -7.59
C GLU A 181 -16.43 3.97 -7.19
N ASP A 182 -17.20 4.32 -6.16
CA ASP A 182 -18.40 3.58 -5.76
C ASP A 182 -19.51 3.61 -6.82
N GLU A 183 -19.62 4.71 -7.59
CA GLU A 183 -20.58 4.87 -8.69
C GLU A 183 -20.10 4.19 -9.99
N GLY A 184 -18.95 3.50 -9.97
CA GLY A 184 -18.39 2.84 -11.14
C GLY A 184 -17.74 3.82 -12.12
N HIS A 185 -17.50 5.06 -11.70
CA HIS A 185 -16.76 6.08 -12.42
C HIS A 185 -15.37 6.22 -11.78
N PRO A 186 -14.40 5.34 -12.11
CA PRO A 186 -13.03 5.57 -11.68
C PRO A 186 -12.59 6.91 -12.26
N GLY A 187 -12.48 7.93 -11.41
CA GLY A 187 -12.19 9.30 -11.82
C GLY A 187 -10.91 9.41 -12.65
N THR A 188 -10.73 10.54 -13.32
CA THR A 188 -9.55 10.78 -14.14
C THR A 188 -8.28 10.70 -13.29
N PRO A 189 -7.22 10.00 -13.72
CA PRO A 189 -6.06 9.71 -12.88
C PRO A 189 -5.15 10.95 -12.67
N SER A 190 -5.56 11.94 -11.88
CA SER A 190 -4.77 13.16 -11.71
C SER A 190 -3.42 12.93 -11.02
N ASP A 191 -3.27 11.85 -10.24
CA ASP A 191 -2.02 11.44 -9.59
C ASP A 191 -1.18 10.47 -10.43
N SER A 192 -1.59 10.13 -11.66
CA SER A 192 -1.07 8.91 -12.28
C SER A 192 0.38 8.96 -12.71
N GLU A 193 0.99 10.12 -12.95
CA GLU A 193 2.32 10.18 -13.55
C GLU A 193 3.41 9.60 -12.66
N HIS A 194 3.37 9.87 -11.36
CA HIS A 194 4.36 9.38 -10.41
C HIS A 194 4.23 7.88 -10.06
N TRP A 195 3.05 7.28 -10.27
CA TRP A 195 2.82 5.88 -9.90
C TRP A 195 3.27 4.92 -11.00
N PHE A 196 4.14 3.98 -10.63
CA PHE A 196 4.72 2.99 -11.52
C PHE A 196 3.66 2.06 -12.13
N PHE A 197 2.72 1.56 -11.32
CA PHE A 197 1.59 0.74 -11.77
C PHE A 197 0.34 1.59 -12.02
N GLY A 198 0.01 2.46 -11.07
CA GLY A 198 -1.21 3.25 -11.09
C GLY A 198 -2.47 2.46 -10.71
N PRO A 199 -3.62 3.15 -10.58
CA PRO A 199 -4.82 2.60 -9.93
C PRO A 199 -5.41 1.39 -10.64
N PHE A 200 -5.35 1.33 -11.98
CA PHE A 200 -5.93 0.23 -12.76
C PHE A 200 -5.23 -1.11 -12.52
N ALA A 201 -3.90 -1.11 -12.40
CA ALA A 201 -3.12 -2.31 -12.13
C ALA A 201 -3.10 -2.64 -10.63
N ARG A 202 -2.95 -1.61 -9.78
CA ARG A 202 -2.82 -1.73 -8.32
C ARG A 202 -4.08 -2.21 -7.61
N ASN A 203 -5.26 -1.68 -7.98
CA ASN A 203 -6.48 -1.82 -7.18
C ASN A 203 -7.20 -3.18 -7.34
N LYS A 204 -6.46 -4.26 -7.60
CA LYS A 204 -6.99 -5.61 -7.81
C LYS A 204 -6.82 -6.48 -6.56
N GLY A 205 -7.87 -7.21 -6.17
CA GLY A 205 -7.84 -8.10 -5.01
C GLY A 205 -7.85 -7.34 -3.68
N SER A 206 -7.16 -7.90 -2.67
CA SER A 206 -7.09 -7.36 -1.30
C SER A 206 -5.66 -7.06 -0.84
N ILE A 207 -4.74 -6.94 -1.80
CA ILE A 207 -3.38 -6.49 -1.60
C ILE A 207 -3.00 -5.51 -2.72
N HIS A 208 -2.60 -4.32 -2.32
CA HIS A 208 -2.31 -3.21 -3.22
C HIS A 208 -0.90 -2.74 -2.93
N SER A 209 0.01 -2.87 -3.88
CA SER A 209 1.36 -2.33 -3.77
C SER A 209 1.68 -1.48 -4.99
N ASP A 210 2.31 -0.34 -4.77
CA ASP A 210 2.73 0.55 -5.85
C ASP A 210 3.95 1.36 -5.45
N ILE A 211 4.67 1.84 -6.46
CA ILE A 211 5.89 2.61 -6.31
C ILE A 211 5.60 3.99 -6.87
N TRP A 212 5.79 4.99 -6.03
CA TRP A 212 5.80 6.39 -6.39
C TRP A 212 7.23 6.81 -6.68
N GLU A 213 7.45 7.49 -7.81
CA GLU A 213 8.74 7.99 -8.26
C GLU A 213 8.64 9.50 -8.47
N GLY A 214 9.62 10.23 -7.94
CA GLY A 214 9.68 11.70 -8.07
C GLY A 214 10.94 12.27 -7.41
N SER A 215 10.97 13.58 -7.26
CA SER A 215 12.09 14.28 -6.59
C SER A 215 11.97 14.22 -5.07
N ALA A 216 13.10 14.40 -4.38
CA ALA A 216 13.13 14.43 -2.92
C ALA A 216 12.24 15.56 -2.34
N ALA A 217 12.20 16.72 -3.01
CA ALA A 217 11.34 17.84 -2.62
C ALA A 217 9.84 17.54 -2.76
N GLU A 218 9.43 16.84 -3.82
CA GLU A 218 8.05 16.40 -3.98
C GLU A 218 7.65 15.38 -2.90
N LEU A 219 8.54 14.44 -2.59
CA LEU A 219 8.32 13.44 -1.54
C LEU A 219 8.20 14.06 -0.15
N ALA A 220 9.08 15.02 0.18
CA ALA A 220 9.04 15.75 1.45
C ALA A 220 7.69 16.46 1.68
N ASN A 221 7.05 16.91 0.60
CA ASN A 221 5.72 17.53 0.63
C ASN A 221 4.57 16.50 0.53
N SER A 222 4.84 15.24 0.18
CA SER A 222 3.87 14.16 0.02
C SER A 222 3.84 13.22 1.24
N HIS A 223 3.36 13.74 2.37
CA HIS A 223 3.42 13.10 3.70
C HIS A 223 2.06 12.70 4.27
N PHE A 224 0.95 13.13 3.65
CA PHE A 224 -0.38 12.73 4.06
C PHE A 224 -0.85 11.52 3.25
N MET A 225 -1.33 10.51 3.98
CA MET A 225 -1.95 9.33 3.38
C MET A 225 -3.32 9.06 3.98
N ALA A 226 -4.20 8.49 3.17
CA ALA A 226 -5.52 8.06 3.62
C ALA A 226 -5.79 6.62 3.19
N VAL A 227 -6.34 5.82 4.09
CA VAL A 227 -6.92 4.51 3.82
C VAL A 227 -8.42 4.61 3.97
N TYR A 228 -9.17 4.31 2.92
CA TYR A 228 -10.63 4.47 2.90
C TYR A 228 -11.33 3.26 2.29
N PRO A 229 -12.57 2.94 2.75
CA PRO A 229 -13.37 1.87 2.20
C PRO A 229 -14.11 2.29 0.94
N LEU A 230 -14.27 1.34 0.01
CA LEU A 230 -15.21 1.36 -1.12
C LEU A 230 -16.28 0.28 -0.94
N VAL A 231 -17.33 0.30 -1.76
CA VAL A 231 -18.44 -0.68 -1.72
C VAL A 231 -17.95 -2.13 -1.60
N GLY A 232 -18.64 -2.90 -0.75
CA GLY A 232 -18.57 -4.35 -0.71
C GLY A 232 -19.88 -4.94 -0.20
N TRP A 233 -19.99 -6.27 -0.21
CA TRP A 233 -21.27 -6.94 0.08
C TRP A 233 -21.75 -6.72 1.52
N TRP A 234 -20.86 -6.40 2.48
CA TRP A 234 -21.27 -6.01 3.84
C TRP A 234 -22.17 -4.76 3.83
N ARG A 235 -21.95 -3.84 2.89
CA ARG A 235 -22.74 -2.61 2.72
C ARG A 235 -24.04 -2.87 1.97
N GLU A 236 -23.95 -3.56 0.83
CA GLU A 236 -25.10 -3.77 -0.06
C GLU A 236 -26.12 -4.76 0.51
N ARG A 237 -25.66 -5.84 1.12
CA ARG A 237 -26.51 -6.90 1.70
C ARG A 237 -26.75 -6.66 3.18
N TYR A 238 -27.27 -5.48 3.51
CA TYR A 238 -27.50 -5.05 4.89
C TYR A 238 -28.41 -6.01 5.68
N HIS A 239 -29.28 -6.77 5.00
CA HIS A 239 -30.14 -7.80 5.58
C HIS A 239 -29.36 -8.95 6.23
N LEU A 240 -28.10 -9.16 5.86
CA LEU A 240 -27.21 -10.16 6.47
C LEU A 240 -26.59 -9.68 7.80
N GLY A 241 -26.84 -8.44 8.22
CA GLY A 241 -26.37 -7.92 9.51
C GLY A 241 -24.85 -7.79 9.64
N ARG A 242 -24.12 -7.65 8.52
CA ARG A 242 -22.64 -7.57 8.48
C ARG A 242 -22.10 -6.14 8.35
N TRP A 243 -22.96 -5.15 8.19
CA TRP A 243 -22.60 -3.75 7.96
C TRP A 243 -21.80 -3.13 9.13
N ASN A 244 -21.98 -3.60 10.36
CA ASN A 244 -21.29 -3.11 11.56
C ASN A 244 -19.99 -3.86 11.90
N ARG A 245 -19.49 -4.71 11.00
CA ARG A 245 -18.26 -5.48 11.23
C ARG A 245 -17.03 -4.58 11.14
N ARG A 246 -16.03 -4.84 11.98
CA ARG A 246 -14.69 -4.27 11.85
C ARG A 246 -13.80 -5.19 11.03
N THR A 247 -12.84 -4.60 10.33
CA THR A 247 -11.82 -5.32 9.54
C THR A 247 -10.43 -4.83 9.91
N ARG A 248 -9.45 -5.72 9.75
CA ARG A 248 -8.04 -5.44 9.97
C ARG A 248 -7.35 -5.14 8.65
N TYR A 249 -6.34 -4.30 8.70
CA TYR A 249 -5.41 -4.13 7.61
C TYR A 249 -4.00 -3.83 8.12
N ALA A 250 -3.03 -4.11 7.26
CA ALA A 250 -1.66 -3.68 7.39
C ALA A 250 -1.33 -2.66 6.29
N PHE A 251 -0.64 -1.59 6.68
CA PHE A 251 -0.21 -0.53 5.79
C PHE A 251 1.28 -0.30 5.98
N VAL A 252 2.05 -0.56 4.93
CA VAL A 252 3.51 -0.48 4.92
C VAL A 252 3.91 0.59 3.92
N VAL A 253 4.70 1.55 4.38
CA VAL A 253 5.25 2.61 3.53
C VAL A 253 6.75 2.62 3.70
N SER A 254 7.49 2.57 2.60
CA SER A 254 8.93 2.80 2.65
C SER A 254 9.34 3.91 1.70
N ILE A 255 10.43 4.57 2.04
CA ILE A 255 11.14 5.48 1.16
C ILE A 255 12.57 4.97 0.98
N SER A 256 13.13 5.17 -0.20
CA SER A 256 14.51 4.78 -0.51
C SER A 256 15.16 5.82 -1.41
N THR A 257 16.42 6.12 -1.10
CA THR A 257 17.29 7.01 -1.89
C THR A 257 18.37 6.19 -2.61
N PRO A 258 18.84 6.62 -3.78
CA PRO A 258 19.94 5.97 -4.50
C PRO A 258 21.29 6.19 -3.81
N GLU A 259 21.44 7.24 -3.03
CA GLU A 259 22.66 7.53 -2.27
C GLU A 259 22.68 6.72 -0.97
N GLU A 260 23.60 5.75 -0.86
CA GLU A 260 23.76 4.90 0.33
C GLU A 260 24.28 5.65 1.57
N GLN A 261 24.86 6.85 1.39
CA GLN A 261 25.45 7.64 2.48
C GLN A 261 24.45 8.55 3.21
N VAL A 262 23.20 8.63 2.74
CA VAL A 262 22.19 9.50 3.34
C VAL A 262 21.34 8.71 4.33
N ASP A 263 21.48 9.03 5.62
CA ASP A 263 20.70 8.44 6.69
C ASP A 263 19.33 9.11 6.82
N ILE A 264 18.32 8.45 6.27
CA ILE A 264 16.92 8.86 6.37
C ILE A 264 16.18 8.12 7.50
N TYR A 265 16.79 7.10 8.09
CA TYR A 265 16.18 6.27 9.12
C TYR A 265 16.27 6.93 10.51
N THR A 266 17.48 7.33 10.92
CA THR A 266 17.74 7.85 12.27
C THR A 266 16.91 9.06 12.65
N PRO A 267 16.71 10.08 11.79
CA PRO A 267 15.89 11.24 12.13
C PRO A 267 14.45 10.86 12.48
N VAL A 268 13.88 9.90 11.75
CA VAL A 268 12.51 9.44 11.98
C VAL A 268 12.41 8.50 13.17
N ALA A 269 13.39 7.61 13.35
CA ALA A 269 13.45 6.73 14.53
C ALA A 269 13.44 7.57 15.82
N ASN A 270 14.22 8.66 15.86
CA ASN A 270 14.21 9.61 16.98
C ASN A 270 12.85 10.30 17.16
N GLN A 271 12.21 10.74 16.07
CA GLN A 271 10.90 11.39 16.13
C GLN A 271 9.78 10.47 16.64
N VAL A 272 9.85 9.17 16.30
CA VAL A 272 8.87 8.16 16.71
C VAL A 272 9.22 7.53 18.08
N GLY A 273 10.38 7.89 18.65
CA GLY A 273 10.82 7.42 19.97
C GLY A 273 11.38 5.99 19.97
N ILE A 274 11.92 5.54 18.83
CA ILE A 274 12.58 4.24 18.69
C ILE A 274 14.04 4.42 19.11
N THR A 275 14.51 3.63 20.09
CA THR A 275 15.91 3.63 20.50
C THR A 275 16.77 3.09 19.37
N VAL A 276 17.59 3.94 18.76
CA VAL A 276 18.58 3.51 17.76
C VAL A 276 19.78 2.92 18.51
N PRO A 277 20.08 1.62 18.36
CA PRO A 277 21.26 1.04 18.99
C PRO A 277 22.52 1.65 18.34
N ILE A 278 23.31 2.37 19.12
CA ILE A 278 24.58 2.94 18.70
C ILE A 278 25.55 1.76 18.55
N ALA A 279 26.02 1.49 17.33
CA ALA A 279 27.12 0.57 17.12
C ALA A 279 28.39 1.20 17.71
N VAL A 280 28.89 0.64 18.80
CA VAL A 280 30.19 1.01 19.36
C VAL A 280 31.24 0.32 18.48
N GLU A 281 31.95 1.08 17.67
CA GLU A 281 33.16 0.58 17.01
C GLU A 281 34.20 0.25 18.10
N THR A 282 34.59 -1.03 18.18
CA THR A 282 35.75 -1.51 18.94
C THR A 282 36.87 -1.89 18.01
#